data_AF-A0A952AHJ3-F1
#
_entry.id   AF-A0A952AHJ3-F1
#
_cell.length_a   1.000
_cell.length_b   1.000
_cell.length_c   1.000
_cell.angle_alpha   90.00
_cell.angle_beta   90.00
_cell.angle_gamma   90.00
#
_symmetry.space_group_name_H-M   'P 1'
#
loop_
_entity.id
_entity.type
_entity.pdbx_description
1 polymer ?
#
loop_
_entity_poly.entity_id
_entity_poly.type
_entity_poly.pdbx_seq_one_letter_code
_entity_poly.pdbx_strand_id
1 'polypeptide(L)'
;MIYPYFKVWYKKNYGLKLSNLISIVENDSGVTKYEIKVYKYHFIDVKSKIMYEYSTMHKDSLFNKAYVVSDTMPEKAGGYVFWGTLGKDSVPVLKIPLKSLNNIPDTIINNIKFKRKQVITHTKTDTTEFNTILRLYFRPDTKGSPLNLAWDYANKFHLPLARFESIVPTPQHTIAYEINYIRFKLTKEEKRIFKAWIRNAKKYKHIVEEKRQITIPENL
;
A
#
# COMPACT_ATOMS: atom_id res chain seq x y z
N MET A 1 7.60 -18.66 0.74
CA MET A 1 7.39 -17.40 1.50
C MET A 1 7.29 -16.24 0.51
N ILE A 2 6.18 -15.52 0.46
CA ILE A 2 5.91 -14.52 -0.59
C ILE A 2 5.81 -13.15 0.06
N TYR A 3 6.65 -12.23 -0.40
CA TYR A 3 6.67 -10.85 0.06
C TYR A 3 6.25 -9.93 -1.09
N PRO A 4 4.97 -9.62 -1.27
CA PRO A 4 4.60 -8.50 -2.13
C PRO A 4 5.14 -7.19 -1.53
N TYR A 5 6.25 -6.70 -2.07
CA TYR A 5 6.86 -5.45 -1.65
C TYR A 5 6.14 -4.27 -2.32
N PHE A 6 5.36 -3.52 -1.54
CA PHE A 6 4.80 -2.25 -1.98
C PHE A 6 5.82 -1.14 -1.72
N LYS A 7 6.48 -0.69 -2.79
CA LYS A 7 7.35 0.49 -2.70
C LYS A 7 6.47 1.73 -2.81
N VAL A 8 6.54 2.59 -1.79
CA VAL A 8 5.88 3.89 -1.78
C VAL A 8 6.91 4.95 -1.43
N TRP A 9 7.15 5.91 -2.32
CA TRP A 9 7.99 7.07 -2.04
C TRP A 9 7.14 8.26 -1.65
N TYR A 10 7.64 9.08 -0.73
CA TYR A 10 6.91 10.23 -0.24
C TYR A 10 7.78 11.48 -0.12
N LYS A 11 7.24 12.62 -0.52
CA LYS A 11 7.86 13.93 -0.32
C LYS A 11 6.80 15.03 -0.17
N LYS A 12 6.76 15.63 1.02
CA LYS A 12 5.87 16.74 1.40
C LYS A 12 4.38 16.38 1.28
N ASN A 13 3.74 16.75 0.17
CA ASN A 13 2.31 16.53 -0.10
C ASN A 13 2.11 15.59 -1.29
N TYR A 14 3.15 14.82 -1.64
CA TYR A 14 3.11 13.96 -2.81
C TYR A 14 3.64 12.57 -2.47
N GLY A 15 3.03 11.55 -3.06
CA GLY A 15 3.43 10.16 -2.99
C GLY A 15 3.65 9.55 -4.38
N LEU A 16 4.42 8.48 -4.43
CA LEU A 16 4.56 7.61 -5.59
C LEU A 16 4.40 6.17 -5.11
N LYS A 17 3.53 5.39 -5.73
CA LYS A 17 3.29 3.98 -5.41
C LYS A 17 3.43 3.15 -6.68
N LEU A 18 4.08 1.98 -6.59
CA LEU A 18 4.03 0.98 -7.65
C LEU A 18 2.95 -0.03 -7.30
N SER A 19 2.17 -0.41 -8.30
CA SER A 19 1.21 -1.51 -8.16
C SER A 19 1.77 -2.70 -8.89
N ASN A 20 1.83 -3.81 -8.17
CA ASN A 20 2.41 -5.05 -8.64
C ASN A 20 1.29 -6.06 -8.91
N LEU A 21 1.45 -6.83 -9.96
CA LEU A 21 0.64 -7.99 -10.30
C LEU A 21 1.45 -9.22 -9.88
N ILE A 22 0.83 -10.10 -9.10
CA ILE A 22 1.43 -11.38 -8.72
C ILE A 22 0.87 -12.40 -9.70
N SER A 23 1.70 -12.85 -10.64
CA SER A 23 1.37 -13.97 -11.53
C SER A 23 1.78 -15.27 -10.85
N ILE A 24 0.84 -16.21 -10.77
CA ILE A 24 1.07 -17.56 -10.26
C ILE A 24 1.26 -18.46 -11.49
N VAL A 25 2.42 -19.10 -11.59
CA VAL A 25 2.71 -20.11 -12.62
C VAL A 25 2.61 -21.48 -11.96
N GLU A 26 1.60 -22.24 -12.37
CA GLU A 26 1.36 -23.63 -11.97
C GLU A 26 1.96 -24.57 -13.02
N ASN A 27 2.63 -25.64 -12.55
CA ASN A 27 2.96 -26.80 -13.36
C ASN A 27 2.12 -28.01 -12.92
N ASP A 28 2.24 -29.12 -13.64
CA ASP A 28 1.45 -30.35 -13.41
C ASP A 28 1.67 -30.98 -12.01
N SER A 29 2.61 -30.46 -11.22
CA SER A 29 2.90 -30.86 -9.83
C SER A 29 2.44 -29.83 -8.78
N GLY A 30 1.82 -28.71 -9.19
CA GLY A 30 1.40 -27.59 -8.35
C GLY A 30 2.05 -26.24 -8.70
N VAL A 31 1.79 -25.22 -7.88
CA VAL A 31 2.35 -23.87 -8.05
C VAL A 31 3.89 -23.88 -7.94
N THR A 32 4.58 -23.49 -9.01
CA THR A 32 6.06 -23.57 -9.08
C THR A 32 6.74 -22.20 -8.99
N LYS A 33 6.10 -21.13 -9.49
CA LYS A 33 6.74 -19.80 -9.58
C LYS A 33 5.74 -18.67 -9.37
N TYR A 34 6.14 -17.69 -8.56
CA TYR A 34 5.44 -16.42 -8.43
C TYR A 34 6.25 -15.34 -9.14
N GLU A 35 5.68 -14.70 -10.15
CA GLU A 35 6.27 -13.53 -10.80
C GLU A 35 5.61 -12.25 -10.31
N ILE A 36 6.40 -11.30 -9.81
CA ILE A 36 5.91 -9.98 -9.41
C ILE A 36 6.25 -8.99 -10.52
N LYS A 37 5.25 -8.49 -11.24
CA LYS A 37 5.42 -7.51 -12.32
C LYS A 37 4.79 -6.18 -11.93
N VAL A 38 5.52 -5.08 -12.07
CA VAL A 38 4.93 -3.74 -11.94
C VAL A 38 4.04 -3.53 -13.16
N TYR A 39 2.74 -3.28 -12.94
CA TYR A 39 1.81 -3.05 -14.05
C TYR A 39 1.32 -1.61 -14.12
N LYS A 40 1.47 -0.82 -13.04
CA LYS A 40 1.20 0.62 -13.05
C LYS A 40 1.93 1.39 -11.96
N TYR A 41 2.10 2.67 -12.20
CA TYR A 41 2.65 3.64 -11.26
C TYR A 41 1.59 4.67 -10.89
N HIS A 42 1.47 4.98 -9.60
CA HIS A 42 0.55 5.97 -9.09
C HIS A 42 1.32 7.15 -8.51
N PHE A 43 1.11 8.33 -9.06
CA PHE A 43 1.48 9.58 -8.39
C PHE A 43 0.29 10.08 -7.58
N ILE A 44 0.53 10.46 -6.32
CA ILE A 44 -0.53 10.82 -5.36
C ILE A 44 -0.30 12.26 -4.94
N ASP A 45 -1.27 13.14 -5.20
CA ASP A 45 -1.36 14.44 -4.52
C ASP A 45 -2.19 14.26 -3.25
N VAL A 46 -1.49 14.25 -2.12
CA VAL A 46 -2.03 14.02 -0.79
C VAL A 46 -3.03 15.07 -0.38
N LYS A 47 -2.67 16.34 -0.58
CA LYS A 47 -3.45 17.47 -0.07
C LYS A 47 -4.77 17.55 -0.84
N SER A 48 -4.71 17.30 -2.14
CA SER A 48 -5.86 17.39 -3.04
C SER A 48 -6.65 16.07 -3.13
N LYS A 49 -6.15 14.98 -2.53
CA LYS A 49 -6.69 13.62 -2.66
C LYS A 49 -6.88 13.22 -4.13
N ILE A 50 -5.88 13.48 -4.97
CA ILE A 50 -5.91 13.12 -6.39
C ILE A 50 -4.88 12.04 -6.66
N MET A 51 -5.29 11.02 -7.39
CA MET A 51 -4.42 9.98 -7.92
C MET A 51 -4.23 10.16 -9.42
N TYR A 52 -2.99 10.05 -9.87
CA TYR A 52 -2.61 10.06 -11.29
C TYR A 52 -1.94 8.72 -11.62
N GLU A 53 -2.43 8.03 -12.65
CA GLU A 53 -1.92 6.74 -13.12
C GLU A 53 -0.96 6.94 -14.29
N TYR A 54 0.16 6.26 -14.24
CA TYR A 54 1.19 6.24 -15.28
C TYR A 54 1.49 4.80 -15.67
N SER A 55 1.64 4.55 -16.97
CA SER A 55 2.07 3.25 -17.52
C SER A 55 3.57 3.04 -17.37
N THR A 56 4.36 4.12 -17.34
CA THR A 56 5.83 4.08 -17.31
C THR A 56 6.40 5.05 -16.28
N MET A 57 7.48 4.65 -15.62
CA MET A 57 8.21 5.49 -14.66
C MET A 57 9.27 6.33 -15.39
N HIS A 58 8.82 7.33 -16.15
CA HIS A 58 9.71 8.24 -16.86
C HIS A 58 9.28 9.71 -16.69
N LYS A 59 10.24 10.63 -16.79
CA LYS A 59 10.01 12.07 -16.54
C LYS A 59 9.11 12.72 -17.60
N ASP A 60 9.12 12.18 -18.81
CA ASP A 60 8.36 12.71 -19.94
C ASP A 60 7.01 11.99 -20.13
N SER A 61 6.74 10.94 -19.35
CA SER A 61 5.45 10.25 -19.39
C SER A 61 4.32 11.20 -18.96
N LEU A 62 3.21 11.14 -19.67
CA LEU A 62 1.93 11.68 -19.22
C LEU A 62 1.19 10.62 -18.40
N PHE A 63 0.32 11.08 -17.51
CA PHE A 63 -0.60 10.17 -16.86
C PHE A 63 -1.66 9.76 -17.87
N ASN A 64 -2.08 8.50 -17.86
CA ASN A 64 -3.17 8.01 -18.69
C ASN A 64 -4.53 8.22 -18.00
N LYS A 65 -4.56 8.29 -16.67
CA LYS A 65 -5.77 8.54 -15.89
C LYS A 65 -5.47 9.43 -14.69
N ALA A 66 -6.42 10.27 -14.31
CA ALA A 66 -6.39 10.95 -13.01
C ALA A 66 -7.79 11.03 -12.41
N TYR A 67 -7.89 10.91 -11.09
CA TYR A 67 -9.18 10.93 -10.39
C TYR A 67 -9.04 11.35 -8.94
N VAL A 68 -10.07 12.01 -8.44
CA VAL A 68 -10.22 12.30 -7.01
C VAL A 68 -10.51 10.99 -6.30
N VAL A 69 -9.64 10.60 -5.37
CA VAL A 69 -9.83 9.42 -4.54
C VAL A 69 -10.70 9.77 -3.35
N SER A 70 -11.74 8.96 -3.11
CA SER A 70 -12.42 8.97 -1.82
C SER A 70 -11.50 8.40 -0.75
N ASP A 71 -11.82 8.70 0.50
CA ASP A 71 -11.05 8.22 1.65
C ASP A 71 -11.01 6.68 1.75
N THR A 72 -11.92 5.98 1.07
CA THR A 72 -12.23 4.56 1.27
C THR A 72 -11.93 3.64 0.09
N MET A 73 -11.36 4.11 -1.03
CA MET A 73 -11.41 3.37 -2.30
C MET A 73 -10.72 1.98 -2.25
N PRO A 74 -11.46 0.86 -2.24
CA PRO A 74 -10.86 -0.48 -2.26
C PRO A 74 -10.29 -0.72 -3.66
N GLU A 75 -8.97 -0.67 -3.79
CA GLU A 75 -8.35 -1.04 -5.06
C GLU A 75 -8.48 -2.56 -5.25
N LYS A 76 -9.23 -3.00 -6.27
CA LYS A 76 -9.45 -4.41 -6.64
C LYS A 76 -8.16 -5.19 -6.96
N ALA A 77 -7.01 -4.52 -7.05
CA ALA A 77 -5.74 -5.11 -7.43
C ALA A 77 -4.62 -4.76 -6.43
N GLY A 78 -4.94 -4.93 -5.14
CA GLY A 78 -3.95 -5.01 -4.06
C GLY A 78 -3.03 -3.80 -4.00
N GLY A 79 -3.50 -2.70 -3.43
CA GLY A 79 -2.64 -1.56 -3.22
C GLY A 79 -3.30 -0.46 -2.41
N TYR A 80 -2.75 -0.16 -1.25
CA TYR A 80 -3.35 0.78 -0.30
C TYR A 80 -3.03 2.24 -0.69
N VAL A 81 -4.04 3.04 -1.03
CA VAL A 81 -3.94 4.52 -1.15
C VAL A 81 -5.05 5.09 -0.29
N PHE A 82 -4.78 5.44 0.97
CA PHE A 82 -5.89 5.69 1.91
C PHE A 82 -5.75 6.96 2.72
N TRP A 83 -6.68 7.87 2.45
CA TRP A 83 -6.92 9.14 3.15
C TRP A 83 -8.06 9.07 4.17
N GLY A 84 -8.68 7.91 4.42
CA GLY A 84 -9.52 7.78 5.60
C GLY A 84 -10.17 6.42 5.82
N THR A 85 -10.94 6.39 6.91
CA THR A 85 -11.60 5.24 7.51
C THR A 85 -12.50 4.51 6.53
N LEU A 86 -12.26 3.21 6.38
CA LEU A 86 -13.09 2.25 5.66
C LEU A 86 -14.56 2.47 6.04
N GLY A 87 -15.41 2.76 5.05
CA GLY A 87 -16.85 2.75 5.24
C GLY A 87 -17.35 1.35 5.57
N LYS A 88 -18.55 1.24 6.15
CA LYS A 88 -19.22 -0.02 6.53
C LYS A 88 -19.22 -1.09 5.41
N ASP A 89 -19.20 -0.64 4.15
CA ASP A 89 -19.37 -1.48 2.96
C ASP A 89 -18.06 -1.80 2.21
N SER A 90 -16.91 -1.50 2.82
CA SER A 90 -15.59 -1.84 2.25
C SER A 90 -15.33 -3.36 2.36
N VAL A 91 -14.91 -4.01 1.26
CA VAL A 91 -14.38 -5.39 1.21
C VAL A 91 -13.39 -5.58 2.38
N PRO A 92 -13.41 -6.70 3.14
CA PRO A 92 -12.89 -6.77 4.50
C PRO A 92 -11.37 -6.53 4.56
N VAL A 93 -10.99 -5.26 4.70
CA VAL A 93 -9.69 -4.87 5.20
C VAL A 93 -9.69 -5.24 6.68
N LEU A 94 -8.95 -6.29 7.03
CA LEU A 94 -8.56 -6.71 8.38
C LEU A 94 -9.47 -6.18 9.50
N LYS A 95 -10.71 -6.70 9.57
CA LYS A 95 -11.64 -6.47 10.69
C LYS A 95 -11.19 -7.28 11.90
N ILE A 96 -10.02 -6.94 12.46
CA ILE A 96 -9.56 -7.56 13.70
C ILE A 96 -10.12 -6.75 14.86
N PRO A 97 -10.84 -7.38 15.80
CA PRO A 97 -11.26 -6.72 17.01
C PRO A 97 -10.02 -6.19 17.75
N LEU A 98 -9.97 -4.86 17.98
CA LEU A 98 -8.87 -4.20 18.68
C LEU A 98 -8.59 -4.81 20.06
N LYS A 99 -9.61 -5.38 20.71
CA LYS A 99 -9.53 -6.05 22.01
C LYS A 99 -8.68 -7.33 21.97
N SER A 100 -8.48 -7.92 20.80
CA SER A 100 -7.71 -9.16 20.60
C SER A 100 -6.24 -8.90 20.25
N LEU A 101 -5.81 -7.63 20.19
CA LEU A 101 -4.42 -7.26 19.89
C LEU A 101 -3.55 -7.33 21.15
N ASN A 102 -2.62 -8.27 21.15
CA ASN A 102 -1.61 -8.43 22.17
C ASN A 102 -0.33 -7.69 21.80
N ASN A 103 0.34 -7.11 22.80
CA ASN A 103 1.70 -6.60 22.62
C ASN A 103 2.66 -7.78 22.46
N ILE A 104 3.61 -7.63 21.55
CA ILE A 104 4.77 -8.52 21.45
C ILE A 104 6.04 -7.66 21.50
N PRO A 105 7.21 -8.24 21.79
CA PRO A 105 8.44 -7.47 21.88
C PRO A 105 8.66 -6.62 20.63
N ASP A 106 9.16 -5.40 20.79
CA ASP A 106 9.60 -4.56 19.69
C ASP A 106 10.70 -5.26 18.86
N THR A 107 10.97 -4.78 17.65
CA THR A 107 12.05 -5.34 16.82
C THR A 107 12.76 -4.27 16.00
N ILE A 108 13.93 -4.60 15.48
CA ILE A 108 14.67 -3.78 14.52
C ILE A 108 14.84 -4.60 13.25
N ILE A 109 14.37 -4.07 12.13
CA ILE A 109 14.52 -4.68 10.81
C ILE A 109 15.18 -3.64 9.92
N ASN A 110 16.31 -3.96 9.28
CA ASN A 110 17.05 -3.04 8.42
C ASN A 110 17.33 -1.66 9.07
N ASN A 111 17.79 -1.68 10.32
CA ASN A 111 18.04 -0.48 11.15
C ASN A 111 16.82 0.42 11.41
N ILE A 112 15.60 -0.08 11.19
CA ILE A 112 14.36 0.61 11.51
C ILE A 112 13.74 -0.06 12.73
N LYS A 113 13.44 0.73 13.77
CA LYS A 113 12.73 0.26 14.96
C LYS A 113 11.23 0.14 14.69
N PHE A 114 10.66 -1.01 15.03
CA PHE A 114 9.23 -1.28 14.95
C PHE A 114 8.66 -1.60 16.31
N LYS A 115 7.55 -0.95 16.66
CA LYS A 115 6.65 -1.43 17.71
C LYS A 115 5.76 -2.52 17.14
N ARG A 116 5.60 -3.63 17.84
CA ARG A 116 4.87 -4.78 17.31
C ARG A 116 3.65 -5.15 18.15
N LYS A 117 2.60 -5.58 17.45
CA LYS A 117 1.40 -6.17 18.03
C LYS A 117 1.04 -7.43 17.25
N GLN A 118 0.31 -8.34 17.88
CA GLN A 118 -0.21 -9.50 17.20
C GLN A 118 -1.66 -9.79 17.59
N VAL A 119 -2.39 -10.43 16.68
CA VAL A 119 -3.63 -11.11 17.00
C VAL A 119 -3.57 -12.53 16.44
N ILE A 120 -4.28 -13.42 17.09
CA ILE A 120 -4.56 -14.75 16.57
C ILE A 120 -6.04 -14.76 16.20
N THR A 121 -6.33 -14.95 14.91
CA THR A 121 -7.69 -15.10 14.40
C THR A 121 -7.93 -16.56 14.09
N HIS A 122 -9.05 -17.07 14.58
CA HIS A 122 -9.46 -18.43 14.35
C HIS A 122 -10.39 -18.49 13.13
N THR A 123 -9.98 -19.22 12.10
CA THR A 123 -10.76 -19.40 10.88
C THR A 123 -11.30 -20.82 10.86
N LYS A 124 -12.63 -20.94 10.74
CA LYS A 124 -13.33 -22.20 10.54
C LYS A 124 -14.04 -22.17 9.19
N THR A 125 -13.78 -23.18 8.38
CA THR A 125 -14.49 -23.50 7.14
C THR A 125 -15.19 -24.83 7.32
N ASP A 126 -16.01 -25.24 6.36
CA ASP A 126 -16.74 -26.51 6.43
C ASP A 126 -15.80 -27.73 6.53
N THR A 127 -14.56 -27.60 6.04
CA THR A 127 -13.60 -28.70 5.93
C THR A 127 -12.33 -28.53 6.77
N THR A 128 -12.03 -27.31 7.24
CA THR A 128 -10.79 -27.02 7.96
C THR A 128 -10.95 -25.96 9.03
N GLU A 129 -10.17 -26.11 10.10
CA GLU A 129 -10.09 -25.17 11.21
C GLU A 129 -8.61 -24.83 11.44
N PHE A 130 -8.28 -23.55 11.44
CA PHE A 130 -6.90 -23.11 11.60
C PHE A 130 -6.76 -21.72 12.21
N ASN A 131 -5.66 -21.53 12.93
CA ASN A 131 -5.28 -20.25 13.52
C ASN A 131 -4.41 -19.45 12.55
N THR A 132 -4.83 -18.24 12.21
CA THR A 132 -3.99 -17.26 11.50
C THR A 132 -3.42 -16.26 12.49
N ILE A 133 -2.11 -16.04 12.46
CA ILE A 133 -1.46 -14.99 13.25
C ILE A 133 -1.31 -13.77 12.35
N LEU A 134 -1.92 -12.65 12.74
CA LEU A 134 -1.59 -11.35 12.15
C LEU A 134 -0.60 -10.61 13.04
N ARG A 135 0.58 -10.29 12.50
CA ARG A 135 1.55 -9.41 13.16
C ARG A 135 1.51 -8.03 12.53
N LEU A 136 1.41 -7.01 13.37
CA LEU A 136 1.37 -5.59 13.01
C LEU A 136 2.69 -4.92 13.43
N TYR A 137 3.26 -4.11 12.54
CA TYR A 137 4.55 -3.45 12.71
C TYR A 137 4.38 -1.94 12.53
N PHE A 138 4.47 -1.19 13.62
CA PHE A 138 4.30 0.25 13.67
C PHE A 138 5.65 0.96 13.68
N ARG A 139 5.76 2.11 12.99
CA ARG A 139 7.01 2.89 12.86
C ARG A 139 6.99 4.21 13.65
N PRO A 140 7.60 4.26 14.85
CA PRO A 140 7.67 5.47 15.66
C PRO A 140 8.35 6.67 14.98
N ASP A 141 9.37 6.42 14.17
CA ASP A 141 10.15 7.45 13.47
C ASP A 141 9.37 8.18 12.36
N THR A 142 8.18 7.67 12.03
CA THR A 142 7.26 8.24 11.05
C THR A 142 5.97 8.75 11.68
N LYS A 143 5.91 8.94 13.00
CA LYS A 143 4.73 9.50 13.68
C LYS A 143 4.22 10.77 13.00
N GLY A 144 2.90 10.84 12.78
CA GLY A 144 2.26 11.93 12.02
C GLY A 144 2.38 11.79 10.50
N SER A 145 3.00 10.71 10.00
CA SER A 145 2.94 10.41 8.58
C SER A 145 1.48 10.20 8.18
N PRO A 146 1.05 10.82 7.07
CA PRO A 146 -0.26 10.53 6.54
C PRO A 146 -0.35 9.13 5.90
N LEU A 147 0.78 8.44 5.69
CA LEU A 147 0.81 7.10 5.12
C LEU A 147 0.76 6.08 6.24
N ASN A 148 -0.07 5.07 6.05
CA ASN A 148 -0.32 4.04 7.03
C ASN A 148 -1.14 2.90 6.39
N LEU A 149 -0.85 1.64 6.73
CA LEU A 149 -1.56 0.48 6.15
C LEU A 149 -3.00 0.34 6.64
N ALA A 150 -3.33 0.80 7.85
CA ALA A 150 -4.69 0.70 8.40
C ALA A 150 -4.95 1.77 9.47
N TRP A 151 -5.80 2.75 9.12
CA TRP A 151 -6.05 3.96 9.91
C TRP A 151 -6.58 3.67 11.31
N ASP A 152 -7.43 2.66 11.47
CA ASP A 152 -8.00 2.32 12.77
C ASP A 152 -6.91 1.97 13.80
N TYR A 153 -5.91 1.19 13.39
CA TYR A 153 -4.78 0.87 14.26
C TYR A 153 -3.87 2.09 14.47
N ALA A 154 -3.62 2.89 13.43
CA ALA A 154 -2.75 4.06 13.60
C ALA A 154 -3.34 5.16 14.46
N ASN A 155 -4.64 5.40 14.35
CA ASN A 155 -5.36 6.32 15.22
C ASN A 155 -5.36 5.81 16.65
N LYS A 156 -5.65 4.52 16.87
CA LYS A 156 -5.69 3.92 18.21
C LYS A 156 -4.33 3.93 18.90
N PHE A 157 -3.25 3.64 18.16
CA PHE A 157 -1.91 3.53 18.71
C PHE A 157 -1.06 4.80 18.51
N HIS A 158 -1.63 5.85 17.91
CA HIS A 158 -0.97 7.10 17.56
C HIS A 158 0.37 6.91 16.80
N LEU A 159 0.45 5.85 15.99
CA LEU A 159 1.64 5.42 15.27
C LEU A 159 1.26 4.80 13.92
N PRO A 160 1.93 5.13 12.81
CA PRO A 160 1.67 4.48 11.54
C PRO A 160 2.04 2.99 11.57
N LEU A 161 1.08 2.14 11.26
CA LEU A 161 1.27 0.78 10.78
C LEU A 161 1.98 0.80 9.43
N ALA A 162 3.23 0.34 9.44
CA ALA A 162 4.10 0.33 8.28
C ALA A 162 4.18 -1.05 7.63
N ARG A 163 3.97 -2.13 8.40
CA ARG A 163 4.02 -3.51 7.89
C ARG A 163 3.00 -4.38 8.61
N PHE A 164 2.45 -5.38 7.93
CA PHE A 164 1.78 -6.48 8.59
C PHE A 164 2.15 -7.82 7.92
N GLU A 165 2.08 -8.89 8.70
CA GLU A 165 2.30 -10.26 8.26
C GLU A 165 1.08 -11.09 8.62
N SER A 166 0.57 -11.84 7.65
CA SER A 166 -0.41 -12.91 7.86
C SER A 166 0.31 -14.25 7.78
N ILE A 167 0.30 -14.97 8.89
CA ILE A 167 0.96 -16.26 9.06
C ILE A 167 -0.13 -17.31 9.24
N VAL A 168 -0.31 -18.18 8.25
CA VAL A 168 -1.18 -19.35 8.36
C VAL A 168 -0.37 -20.56 8.80
N PRO A 169 -0.95 -21.56 9.49
CA PRO A 169 -0.22 -22.66 10.10
C PRO A 169 0.12 -23.79 9.11
N THR A 170 -0.11 -23.58 7.81
CA THR A 170 0.31 -24.50 6.75
C THR A 170 1.76 -24.23 6.32
N PRO A 171 2.57 -25.26 6.00
CA PRO A 171 4.02 -25.14 5.87
C PRO A 171 4.58 -24.20 4.79
N GLN A 172 3.78 -23.60 3.90
CA GLN A 172 4.32 -22.87 2.75
C GLN A 172 4.09 -21.34 2.71
N HIS A 173 3.19 -20.74 3.51
CA HIS A 173 2.67 -19.41 3.16
C HIS A 173 2.61 -18.39 4.33
N THR A 174 3.66 -17.58 4.47
CA THR A 174 3.56 -16.25 5.09
C THR A 174 3.36 -15.22 3.98
N ILE A 175 2.36 -14.36 4.12
CA ILE A 175 2.14 -13.19 3.26
C ILE A 175 2.43 -11.95 4.09
N ALA A 176 3.31 -11.08 3.61
CA ALA A 176 3.64 -9.83 4.28
C ALA A 176 3.43 -8.64 3.36
N TYR A 177 2.86 -7.58 3.92
CA TYR A 177 2.69 -6.28 3.27
C TYR A 177 3.51 -5.27 4.04
N GLU A 178 4.36 -4.50 3.34
CA GLU A 178 5.20 -3.48 3.95
C GLU A 178 5.21 -2.21 3.11
N ILE A 179 4.91 -1.09 3.76
CA ILE A 179 5.23 0.25 3.30
C ILE A 179 6.68 0.51 3.67
N ASN A 180 7.54 0.52 2.65
CA ASN A 180 8.87 1.07 2.80
C ASN A 180 8.80 2.59 2.79
N TYR A 181 8.83 3.22 3.96
CA TYR A 181 9.04 4.66 4.07
C TYR A 181 10.49 4.95 3.71
N ILE A 182 10.76 5.10 2.41
CA ILE A 182 12.04 5.58 1.92
C ILE A 182 12.06 7.09 2.15
N ARG A 183 12.15 7.46 3.43
CA ARG A 183 12.56 8.80 3.82
C ARG A 183 14.05 8.87 3.43
N PHE A 184 14.34 9.61 2.36
CA PHE A 184 15.61 10.31 2.10
C PHE A 184 16.57 9.90 0.97
N LYS A 185 16.38 8.83 0.19
CA LYS A 185 17.24 8.62 -1.00
C LYS A 185 16.47 8.15 -2.22
N LEU A 186 15.58 9.02 -2.72
CA LEU A 186 15.26 8.97 -4.16
C LEU A 186 16.59 9.09 -4.93
N THR A 187 16.80 8.24 -5.92
CA THR A 187 17.93 8.37 -6.85
C THR A 187 17.85 9.72 -7.58
N LYS A 188 18.94 10.13 -8.25
CA LYS A 188 18.91 11.36 -9.07
C LYS A 188 17.81 11.29 -10.14
N GLU A 189 17.61 10.11 -10.71
CA GLU A 189 16.58 9.85 -11.71
C GLU A 189 15.17 9.90 -11.12
N GLU A 190 14.92 9.17 -10.02
CA GLU A 190 13.62 9.19 -9.34
C GLU A 190 13.25 10.61 -8.89
N LYS A 191 14.21 11.43 -8.45
CA LYS A 191 13.99 12.85 -8.14
C LYS A 191 13.55 13.66 -9.36
N ARG A 192 14.07 13.38 -10.55
CA ARG A 192 13.69 14.07 -11.79
C ARG A 192 12.27 13.70 -12.20
N ILE A 193 11.95 12.40 -12.16
CA ILE A 193 10.61 11.88 -12.43
C ILE A 193 9.61 12.52 -11.47
N PHE A 194 9.90 12.48 -10.16
CA PHE A 194 9.04 13.04 -9.13
C PHE A 194 8.79 14.55 -9.32
N LYS A 195 9.82 15.31 -9.70
CA LYS A 195 9.65 16.74 -10.02
C LYS A 195 8.77 16.96 -11.25
N ALA A 196 8.93 16.16 -12.30
CA ALA A 196 8.11 16.27 -13.50
C ALA A 196 6.64 15.97 -13.20
N TRP A 197 6.37 14.91 -12.44
CA TRP A 197 5.01 14.52 -12.09
C TRP A 197 4.33 15.52 -11.16
N ILE A 198 5.06 16.17 -10.23
CA ILE A 198 4.54 17.32 -9.47
C ILE A 198 4.09 18.45 -10.41
N ARG A 199 4.86 18.78 -11.45
CA ARG A 199 4.49 19.83 -12.41
C ARG A 199 3.23 19.44 -13.18
N ASN A 200 3.14 18.19 -13.62
CA ASN A 200 1.95 17.67 -14.31
C ASN A 200 0.72 17.74 -13.40
N ALA A 201 0.82 17.25 -12.16
CA ALA A 201 -0.28 17.33 -11.20
C ALA A 201 -0.75 18.77 -11.00
N LYS A 202 0.16 19.73 -10.81
CA LYS A 202 -0.23 21.15 -10.69
C LYS A 202 -0.94 21.69 -11.94
N LYS A 203 -0.50 21.31 -13.14
CA LYS A 203 -1.10 21.74 -14.41
C LYS A 203 -2.55 21.26 -14.55
N TYR A 204 -2.80 19.99 -14.24
CA TYR A 204 -4.10 19.35 -14.50
C TYR A 204 -5.03 19.30 -13.28
N LYS A 205 -4.55 19.68 -12.10
CA LYS A 205 -5.31 19.61 -10.84
C LYS A 205 -6.72 20.18 -10.93
N HIS A 206 -6.87 21.42 -11.40
CA HIS A 206 -8.17 22.10 -11.48
C HIS A 206 -9.18 21.34 -12.35
N ILE A 207 -8.71 20.77 -13.47
CA ILE A 207 -9.53 19.97 -14.38
C ILE A 207 -10.00 18.68 -13.69
N VAL A 208 -9.14 18.04 -12.91
CA VAL A 208 -9.49 16.81 -12.17
C VAL A 208 -10.44 17.12 -11.01
N GLU A 209 -10.26 18.23 -10.31
CA GLU A 209 -11.17 18.66 -9.24
C GLU A 209 -12.59 18.93 -9.77
N GLU A 210 -12.69 19.57 -10.93
CA GLU A 210 -13.96 19.86 -11.60
C GLU A 210 -14.62 18.60 -12.15
N LYS A 211 -13.90 17.81 -12.96
CA LYS A 211 -14.44 16.63 -13.65
C LYS A 211 -14.51 15.39 -12.77
N ARG A 212 -13.88 15.40 -11.60
CA ARG A 212 -13.64 14.27 -10.67
C ARG A 212 -12.81 13.11 -11.24
N GLN A 213 -12.78 12.94 -12.57
CA GLN A 213 -11.99 11.95 -13.29
C GLN A 213 -11.68 12.43 -14.72
N ILE A 214 -10.46 12.14 -15.20
CA ILE A 214 -10.04 12.34 -16.59
C ILE A 214 -9.22 11.14 -17.08
N THR A 215 -9.29 10.88 -18.38
CA THR A 215 -8.44 9.92 -19.10
C THR A 215 -7.76 10.66 -20.24
N ILE A 216 -6.43 10.52 -20.36
CA ILE A 216 -5.67 11.05 -21.49
C ILE A 216 -5.43 9.88 -22.45
N PRO A 217 -5.81 10.00 -23.74
CA PRO A 217 -5.51 8.98 -24.74
C PRO A 217 -4.01 8.71 -24.79
N GLU A 218 -3.60 7.45 -25.00
CA GLU A 218 -2.17 7.06 -24.97
C GLU A 218 -1.31 7.63 -26.13
N ASN A 219 -1.85 8.52 -26.97
CA ASN A 219 -1.15 9.07 -28.14
C ASN A 219 -1.19 10.60 -28.15
N LEU A 220 -0.08 11.24 -27.78
CA LEU A 220 0.38 12.56 -28.22
C LEU A 220 1.90 12.55 -28.34
#